data_AF-A0A6N9RJF0-F1
#
_entry.id   AF-A0A6N9RJF0-F1
#
_cell.length_a   1.000
_cell.length_b   1.000
_cell.length_c   1.000
_cell.angle_alpha   90.00
_cell.angle_beta   90.00
_cell.angle_gamma   90.00
#
_symmetry.space_group_name_H-M   'P 1'
#
loop_
_entity.id
_entity.type
_entity.pdbx_description
1 polymer ?
#
loop_
_entity_poly.entity_id
_entity_poly.type
_entity_poly.pdbx_seq_one_letter_code
_entity_poly.pdbx_strand_id
1 'polypeptide(L)'
;MLLGLVLFYVGAVLILNGLWMLERISDWEIWVINLFVGVISLLASFRQAFGADADAASVKAAALSLLFSLTYLWLAANRFSDVDGRGLGWFSLFVAITALPVAADILRGAQNTGDVWLGLSWAAWAVLWLLFFLQLVLRQPVTRI
;
A
#
# COMPACT_ATOMS: atom_id res chain seq x y z
N MET A 1 18.99 -4.92 3.80
CA MET A 1 18.14 -3.95 3.08
C MET A 1 17.16 -4.69 2.17
N LEU A 2 15.90 -4.85 2.59
CA LEU A 2 14.82 -5.42 1.76
C LEU A 2 13.86 -4.34 1.20
N LEU A 3 13.96 -3.10 1.70
CA LEU A 3 13.05 -2.03 1.34
C LEU A 3 13.09 -1.67 -0.15
N GLY A 4 14.28 -1.57 -0.75
CA GLY A 4 14.41 -1.27 -2.18
C GLY A 4 13.79 -2.33 -3.08
N LEU A 5 13.94 -3.62 -2.71
CA LEU A 5 13.29 -4.73 -3.38
C LEU A 5 11.76 -4.60 -3.31
N VAL A 6 11.22 -4.36 -2.11
CA VAL A 6 9.78 -4.20 -1.90
C VAL A 6 9.25 -2.99 -2.68
N LEU A 7 9.87 -1.81 -2.54
CA LEU A 7 9.41 -0.58 -3.17
C LEU A 7 9.45 -0.64 -4.71
N PHE A 8 10.41 -1.35 -5.29
CA PHE A 8 10.47 -1.57 -6.74
C PHE A 8 9.22 -2.30 -7.24
N TYR A 9 8.85 -3.40 -6.59
CA TYR A 9 7.65 -4.16 -6.94
C TYR A 9 6.35 -3.45 -6.55
N VAL A 10 6.34 -2.70 -5.44
CA VAL A 10 5.23 -1.81 -5.06
C VAL A 10 4.95 -0.79 -6.17
N GLY A 11 5.98 -0.16 -6.73
CA GLY A 11 5.82 0.74 -7.87
C GLY A 11 5.18 0.05 -9.08
N ALA A 12 5.66 -1.15 -9.43
CA ALA A 12 5.11 -1.93 -10.54
C ALA A 12 3.63 -2.30 -10.33
N VAL A 13 3.25 -2.79 -9.14
CA VAL A 13 1.86 -3.19 -8.87
C VAL A 13 0.91 -1.98 -8.83
N LEU A 14 1.37 -0.81 -8.37
CA LEU A 14 0.56 0.41 -8.40
C LEU A 14 0.28 0.86 -9.84
N ILE A 15 1.28 0.83 -10.72
CA ILE A 15 1.11 1.15 -12.15
C ILE A 15 0.13 0.16 -12.80
N LEU A 16 0.31 -1.14 -12.56
CA LEU A 16 -0.54 -2.18 -13.16
C LEU A 16 -1.97 -2.11 -12.61
N ASN A 17 -2.17 -1.84 -11.32
CA ASN A 17 -3.50 -1.60 -10.76
C ASN A 17 -4.16 -0.35 -11.38
N GLY A 18 -3.40 0.72 -11.61
CA GLY A 18 -3.89 1.90 -12.31
C GLY A 18 -4.33 1.60 -13.75
N LEU A 19 -3.53 0.85 -14.51
CA LEU A 19 -3.89 0.41 -15.87
C LEU A 19 -5.10 -0.51 -15.87
N TRP A 20 -5.20 -1.41 -14.90
CA TRP A 20 -6.37 -2.27 -14.70
C TRP A 20 -7.64 -1.45 -14.42
N MET A 21 -7.56 -0.43 -13.55
CA MET A 21 -8.68 0.48 -13.28
C MET A 21 -9.10 1.33 -14.50
N LEU A 22 -8.21 1.49 -15.49
CA LEU A 22 -8.49 2.12 -16.78
C LEU A 22 -8.96 1.11 -17.85
N GLU A 23 -9.33 -0.11 -17.44
CA GLU A 23 -9.82 -1.20 -18.31
C GLU A 23 -8.79 -1.61 -19.38
N ARG A 24 -7.49 -1.40 -19.11
CA ARG A 24 -6.39 -1.79 -20.02
C ARG A 24 -5.84 -3.19 -19.77
N ILE A 25 -6.20 -3.81 -18.64
CA ILE A 25 -5.77 -5.14 -18.21
C ILE A 25 -7.03 -5.91 -17.79
N SER A 26 -7.08 -7.21 -18.08
CA SER A 26 -8.16 -8.09 -17.64
C SER A 26 -8.20 -8.27 -16.12
N ASP A 27 -9.40 -8.38 -15.56
CA ASP A 27 -9.63 -8.68 -14.13
C ASP A 27 -8.94 -9.96 -13.66
N TRP A 28 -8.76 -10.94 -14.56
CA TRP A 28 -8.16 -12.23 -14.22
C TRP A 28 -6.62 -12.21 -14.17
N GLU A 29 -5.98 -11.15 -14.66
CA GLU A 29 -4.51 -11.06 -14.66
C GLU A 29 -4.00 -10.28 -13.45
N ILE A 30 -4.80 -9.34 -12.94
CA ILE A 30 -4.35 -8.38 -11.92
C ILE A 30 -4.06 -9.02 -10.56
N TRP A 31 -4.72 -10.16 -10.24
CA TRP A 31 -4.46 -10.83 -8.96
C TRP A 31 -3.03 -11.36 -8.84
N VAL A 32 -2.38 -11.72 -9.96
CA VAL A 32 -1.04 -12.35 -9.95
C VAL A 32 -0.02 -11.40 -9.37
N ILE A 33 0.04 -10.16 -9.88
CA ILE A 33 0.98 -9.17 -9.40
C ILE A 33 0.66 -8.76 -7.95
N ASN A 34 -0.62 -8.60 -7.62
CA ASN A 34 -1.03 -8.25 -6.26
C ASN A 34 -0.68 -9.33 -5.24
N LEU A 35 -0.85 -10.61 -5.61
CA LEU A 35 -0.43 -11.73 -4.76
C LEU A 35 1.09 -11.73 -4.58
N PHE A 36 1.84 -11.62 -5.68
CA PHE A 36 3.31 -11.64 -5.63
C PHE A 36 3.87 -10.50 -4.76
N VAL A 37 3.43 -9.26 -5.01
CA VAL A 37 3.88 -8.10 -4.24
C VAL A 37 3.40 -8.16 -2.79
N GLY A 38 2.18 -8.64 -2.57
CA GLY A 38 1.64 -8.89 -1.24
C GLY A 38 2.52 -9.86 -0.44
N VAL A 39 2.86 -11.02 -1.02
CA VAL A 39 3.67 -12.07 -0.37
C VAL A 39 5.11 -11.61 -0.13
N ILE A 40 5.78 -11.01 -1.12
CA ILE A 40 7.18 -10.57 -0.92
C ILE A 40 7.27 -9.48 0.17
N SER A 41 6.29 -8.57 0.20
CA SER A 41 6.19 -7.53 1.23
C SER A 41 5.87 -8.12 2.60
N LEU A 42 5.03 -9.16 2.66
CA LEU A 42 4.70 -9.88 3.89
C LEU A 42 5.95 -10.52 4.50
N LEU A 43 6.68 -11.28 3.70
CA LEU A 43 7.90 -11.97 4.13
C LEU A 43 8.98 -10.97 4.58
N ALA A 44 9.17 -9.89 3.83
CA ALA A 44 10.10 -8.83 4.20
C ALA A 44 9.71 -8.13 5.51
N SER A 45 8.41 -7.96 5.77
CA SER A 45 7.90 -7.36 7.00
C SER A 45 8.03 -8.31 8.19
N PHE A 46 7.75 -9.62 8.01
CA PHE A 46 7.95 -10.62 9.06
C PHE A 46 9.41 -10.74 9.47
N ARG A 47 10.33 -10.69 8.51
CA ARG A 47 11.77 -10.67 8.82
C ARG A 47 12.17 -9.44 9.65
N GLN A 48 11.52 -8.29 9.43
CA GLN A 48 11.77 -7.07 10.21
C GLN A 48 11.11 -7.11 11.60
N ALA A 49 9.90 -7.64 11.72
CA ALA A 49 9.16 -7.70 12.98
C ALA A 49 9.69 -8.77 13.94
N PHE A 50 10.13 -9.93 13.41
CA PHE A 50 10.43 -11.12 14.20
C PHE A 50 11.87 -11.63 14.02
N GLY A 51 12.73 -10.85 13.36
CA GLY A 51 14.14 -11.17 13.20
C GLY A 51 14.90 -11.16 14.54
N ALA A 52 16.00 -11.90 14.62
CA ALA A 52 16.85 -11.92 15.81
C ALA A 52 17.45 -10.52 16.15
N ASP A 53 17.54 -9.65 15.14
CA ASP A 53 17.99 -8.27 15.18
C ASP A 53 16.83 -7.25 15.28
N ALA A 54 15.61 -7.69 15.58
CA ALA A 54 14.45 -6.80 15.66
C ALA A 54 14.55 -5.84 16.86
N ASP A 55 14.29 -4.58 16.57
CA ASP A 55 14.22 -3.46 17.51
C ASP A 55 12.90 -2.67 17.31
N ALA A 56 12.67 -1.63 18.12
CA ALA A 56 11.43 -0.85 18.03
C ALA A 56 11.24 -0.16 16.66
N ALA A 57 12.34 0.25 16.00
CA ALA A 57 12.29 0.94 14.72
C ALA A 57 11.91 -0.01 13.58
N SER A 58 12.53 -1.19 13.53
CA SER A 58 12.24 -2.25 12.57
C SER A 58 10.84 -2.84 12.76
N VAL A 59 10.36 -3.00 14.01
CA VAL A 59 8.98 -3.41 14.28
C VAL A 59 7.98 -2.35 13.81
N LYS A 60 8.22 -1.05 14.05
CA LYS A 60 7.40 0.05 13.51
C LYS A 60 7.37 0.00 11.98
N ALA A 61 8.53 -0.16 11.33
CA ALA A 61 8.63 -0.24 9.87
C ALA A 61 7.88 -1.46 9.31
N ALA A 62 7.96 -2.61 9.99
CA ALA A 62 7.21 -3.81 9.64
C ALA A 62 5.70 -3.62 9.76
N ALA A 63 5.22 -3.04 10.88
CA ALA A 63 3.81 -2.78 11.11
C ALA A 63 3.22 -1.88 10.00
N LEU A 64 3.95 -0.83 9.64
CA LEU A 64 3.57 0.07 8.55
C LEU A 64 3.58 -0.64 7.17
N SER A 65 4.60 -1.46 6.89
CA SER A 65 4.70 -2.20 5.63
C SER A 65 3.61 -3.26 5.45
N LEU A 66 3.17 -3.88 6.56
CA LEU A 66 2.10 -4.87 6.56
C LEU A 66 0.75 -4.29 6.12
N LEU A 67 0.50 -2.99 6.34
CA LEU A 67 -0.72 -2.33 5.84
C LEU A 67 -0.81 -2.40 4.31
N PHE A 68 0.30 -2.15 3.62
CA PHE A 68 0.39 -2.22 2.16
C PHE A 68 0.35 -3.67 1.67
N SER A 69 1.12 -4.55 2.31
CA SER A 69 1.12 -5.98 1.99
C SER A 69 -0.30 -6.56 2.06
N LEU A 70 -1.04 -6.26 3.14
CA LEU A 70 -2.42 -6.71 3.31
C LEU A 70 -3.34 -6.10 2.25
N THR A 71 -3.14 -4.84 1.85
CA THR A 71 -3.92 -4.22 0.76
C THR A 71 -3.82 -5.04 -0.53
N TYR A 72 -2.61 -5.44 -0.93
CA TYR A 72 -2.41 -6.22 -2.16
C TYR A 72 -2.94 -7.65 -2.04
N LEU A 73 -2.68 -8.32 -0.91
CA LEU A 73 -3.21 -9.67 -0.67
C LEU A 73 -4.74 -9.67 -0.65
N TRP A 74 -5.35 -8.64 -0.08
CA TRP A 74 -6.81 -8.47 -0.07
C TRP A 74 -7.32 -8.21 -1.49
N LEU A 75 -6.69 -7.33 -2.27
CA LEU A 75 -7.09 -7.10 -3.66
C LEU A 75 -7.02 -8.37 -4.50
N ALA A 76 -5.97 -9.19 -4.32
CA ALA A 76 -5.85 -10.49 -4.97
C ALA A 76 -6.95 -11.47 -4.51
N ALA A 77 -7.22 -11.56 -3.21
CA ALA A 77 -8.27 -12.44 -2.67
C ALA A 77 -9.67 -12.06 -3.17
N ASN A 78 -9.97 -10.75 -3.27
CA ASN A 78 -11.22 -10.23 -3.82
C ASN A 78 -11.42 -10.57 -5.31
N ARG A 79 -10.42 -11.12 -6.02
CA ARG A 79 -10.62 -11.62 -7.39
C ARG A 79 -11.19 -13.03 -7.45
N PHE A 80 -11.05 -13.80 -6.37
CA PHE A 80 -11.57 -15.17 -6.30
C PHE A 80 -12.92 -15.25 -5.60
N SER A 81 -13.47 -14.12 -5.14
CA SER A 81 -14.73 -14.05 -4.41
C SER A 81 -15.61 -12.95 -4.99
N ASP A 82 -16.91 -13.20 -5.12
CA ASP A 82 -17.88 -12.18 -5.55
C ASP A 82 -18.19 -11.22 -4.39
N VAL A 83 -17.29 -10.26 -4.16
CA VAL A 83 -17.37 -9.31 -3.05
C VAL A 83 -17.40 -7.86 -3.56
N ASP A 84 -18.17 -7.03 -2.88
CA ASP A 84 -18.45 -5.65 -3.30
C ASP A 84 -17.31 -4.64 -3.02
N GLY A 85 -16.21 -5.09 -2.41
CA GLY A 85 -15.00 -4.31 -2.12
C GLY A 85 -15.08 -3.35 -0.92
N ARG A 86 -16.22 -3.22 -0.22
CA ARG A 86 -16.38 -2.22 0.86
C ARG A 86 -15.46 -2.45 2.06
N GLY A 87 -15.18 -3.72 2.39
CA GLY A 87 -14.24 -4.07 3.47
C GLY A 87 -12.83 -3.52 3.21
N LEU A 88 -12.33 -3.69 1.97
CA LEU A 88 -11.07 -3.11 1.52
C LEU A 88 -11.11 -1.58 1.55
N GLY A 89 -12.24 -0.98 1.19
CA GLY A 89 -12.43 0.46 1.27
C GLY A 89 -12.30 1.03 2.69
N TRP A 90 -12.96 0.42 3.68
CA TRP A 90 -12.80 0.82 5.09
C TRP A 90 -11.39 0.60 5.61
N PHE A 91 -10.76 -0.52 5.26
CA PHE A 91 -9.35 -0.75 5.56
C PHE A 91 -8.45 0.34 4.94
N SER A 92 -8.75 0.77 3.72
CA SER A 92 -8.00 1.84 3.06
C SER A 92 -8.10 3.19 3.77
N LEU A 93 -9.26 3.51 4.36
CA LEU A 93 -9.39 4.69 5.22
C LEU A 93 -8.48 4.61 6.45
N PHE A 94 -8.42 3.44 7.09
CA PHE A 94 -7.52 3.21 8.23
C PHE A 94 -6.04 3.41 7.84
N VAL A 95 -5.64 2.90 6.66
CA VAL A 95 -4.30 3.12 6.11
C VAL A 95 -4.04 4.60 5.87
N ALA A 96 -4.98 5.33 5.25
CA ALA A 96 -4.84 6.76 4.98
C ALA A 96 -4.68 7.60 6.26
N ILE A 97 -5.50 7.33 7.28
CA ILE A 97 -5.43 7.99 8.60
C ILE A 97 -4.09 7.71 9.28
N THR A 98 -3.54 6.50 9.11
CA THR A 98 -2.25 6.11 9.69
C THR A 98 -1.06 6.72 8.95
N ALA A 99 -1.13 6.77 7.62
CA ALA A 99 -0.07 7.30 6.75
C ALA A 99 0.13 8.81 6.92
N LEU A 100 -0.93 9.57 7.20
CA LEU A 100 -0.89 11.02 7.30
C LEU A 100 0.02 11.53 8.44
N PRO A 101 -0.09 11.04 9.70
CA PRO A 101 0.86 11.36 10.75
C PRO A 101 2.30 10.95 10.42
N VAL A 102 2.51 9.80 9.77
CA VAL A 102 3.84 9.34 9.35
C VAL A 102 4.46 10.31 8.35
N ALA A 103 3.70 10.75 7.35
CA ALA A 103 4.14 11.77 6.40
C ALA A 103 4.54 13.07 7.12
N ALA A 104 3.68 13.54 8.04
CA ALA A 104 3.91 14.78 8.76
C ALA A 104 5.14 14.72 9.69
N ASP A 105 5.37 13.58 10.35
CA ASP A 105 6.54 13.35 11.21
C ASP A 105 7.84 13.39 10.39
N ILE A 106 7.89 12.67 9.26
CA ILE A 106 9.05 12.64 8.37
C ILE A 106 9.33 14.04 7.79
N LEU A 107 8.30 14.75 7.32
CA LEU A 107 8.46 16.09 6.73
C LEU A 107 8.93 17.12 7.76
N ARG A 108 8.46 17.04 9.02
CA ARG A 108 8.92 17.94 10.10
C ARG A 108 10.37 17.66 10.50
N GLY A 109 10.78 16.40 10.46
CA GLY A 109 12.14 15.97 10.80
C GLY A 109 13.14 16.02 9.65
N ALA A 110 12.71 16.35 8.42
CA ALA A 110 13.51 16.20 7.22
C ALA A 110 14.80 17.05 7.26
N GLN A 111 15.94 16.39 7.07
CA GLN A 111 17.26 17.03 7.06
C GLN A 111 17.86 17.08 5.65
N ASN A 112 17.36 16.25 4.73
CA ASN A 112 17.85 16.16 3.37
C ASN A 112 16.71 15.95 2.37
N THR A 113 17.01 16.06 1.08
CA THR A 113 16.02 15.89 0.00
C THR A 113 15.38 14.50 -0.02
N GLY A 114 16.10 13.46 0.41
CA GLY A 114 15.58 12.10 0.51
C GLY A 114 14.48 11.97 1.56
N ASP A 115 14.64 12.62 2.71
CA ASP A 115 13.63 12.66 3.77
C ASP A 115 12.36 13.38 3.28
N VAL A 116 12.54 14.53 2.61
CA VAL A 116 11.42 15.28 2.01
C VAL A 116 10.69 14.41 0.98
N TRP A 117 11.43 13.75 0.09
CA TRP A 117 10.86 12.84 -0.91
C TRP A 117 10.07 11.69 -0.27
N LEU A 118 10.61 11.07 0.77
CA LEU A 118 9.94 9.99 1.49
C LEU A 118 8.67 10.49 2.19
N GLY A 119 8.72 11.65 2.85
CA GLY A 119 7.57 12.27 3.50
C GLY A 119 6.45 12.60 2.51
N LEU A 120 6.79 13.15 1.35
CA LEU A 120 5.85 13.39 0.25
C LEU A 120 5.28 12.10 -0.33
N SER A 121 6.09 11.04 -0.43
CA SER A 121 5.63 9.71 -0.88
C SER A 121 4.58 9.14 0.09
N TRP A 122 4.80 9.25 1.40
CA TRP A 122 3.81 8.88 2.40
C TRP A 122 2.52 9.70 2.33
N ALA A 123 2.63 11.01 2.06
CA ALA A 123 1.45 11.85 1.85
C ALA A 123 0.67 11.44 0.59
N ALA A 124 1.37 11.14 -0.51
CA ALA A 124 0.75 10.64 -1.74
C ALA A 124 0.05 9.30 -1.53
N TRP A 125 0.64 8.38 -0.75
CA TRP A 125 -0.02 7.14 -0.36
C TRP A 125 -1.24 7.40 0.54
N ALA A 126 -1.18 8.32 1.50
CA ALA A 126 -2.37 8.68 2.28
C ALA A 126 -3.54 9.13 1.39
N VAL A 127 -3.26 9.96 0.38
CA VAL A 127 -4.27 10.39 -0.61
C VAL A 127 -4.77 9.22 -1.44
N LEU A 128 -3.90 8.39 -2.00
CA LEU A 128 -4.30 7.26 -2.85
C LEU A 128 -5.19 6.27 -2.10
N TRP A 129 -4.89 5.95 -0.84
CA TRP A 129 -5.72 5.05 -0.03
C TRP A 129 -7.04 5.70 0.39
N LEU A 130 -7.07 7.02 0.57
CA LEU A 130 -8.32 7.75 0.75
C LEU A 130 -9.19 7.67 -0.51
N LEU A 131 -8.61 7.80 -1.70
CA LEU A 131 -9.32 7.64 -2.97
C LEU A 131 -9.95 6.24 -3.09
N PHE A 132 -9.25 5.17 -2.67
CA PHE A 132 -9.85 3.83 -2.60
C PHE A 132 -11.06 3.77 -1.67
N PHE A 133 -11.02 4.43 -0.51
CA PHE A 133 -12.18 4.53 0.37
C PHE A 133 -13.36 5.26 -0.30
N LEU A 134 -13.11 6.41 -0.92
CA LEU A 134 -14.15 7.19 -1.62
C LEU A 134 -14.79 6.38 -2.75
N GLN A 135 -13.98 5.62 -3.50
CA GLN A 135 -14.46 4.81 -4.62
C GLN A 135 -15.20 3.55 -4.14
N LEU A 136 -14.63 2.77 -3.21
CA LEU A 136 -15.16 1.47 -2.81
C LEU A 136 -16.33 1.59 -1.82
N VAL A 137 -16.28 2.55 -0.90
CA VAL A 137 -17.31 2.75 0.14
C VAL A 137 -18.31 3.82 -0.28
N LEU A 138 -17.84 5.02 -0.61
CA LEU A 138 -18.74 6.14 -0.94
C LEU A 138 -19.23 6.13 -2.40
N ARG A 139 -18.75 5.18 -3.22
CA ARG A 139 -19.14 4.99 -4.63
C ARG A 139 -18.95 6.26 -5.47
N GLN A 140 -17.97 7.09 -5.12
CA GLN A 140 -17.64 8.28 -5.91
C GLN A 140 -16.91 7.88 -7.19
N PRO A 141 -17.22 8.50 -8.35
CA PRO A 141 -16.54 8.23 -9.61
C PRO A 141 -15.16 8.89 -9.63
N VAL A 142 -14.19 8.23 -9.02
CA VAL A 142 -12.79 8.69 -8.88
C VAL A 142 -11.91 8.27 -10.06
N THR A 143 -12.41 7.45 -10.98
CA THR A 143 -11.64 6.85 -12.09
C THR A 143 -11.16 7.84 -13.16
N ARG A 144 -11.49 9.13 -13.06
CA ARG A 144 -11.08 10.20 -14.00
C ARG A 144 -10.76 11.51 -13.28
N ILE A 145 -9.78 11.50 -12.37
CA ILE A 145 -9.14 12.73 -11.87
C ILE A 145 -7.97 13.08 -12.79
#